data_AF-T1I5U1-F1
#
_entry.id   AF-T1I5U1-F1
#
_cell.length_a   1.000
_cell.length_b   1.000
_cell.length_c   1.000
_cell.angle_alpha   90.00
_cell.angle_beta   90.00
_cell.angle_gamma   90.00
#
_symmetry.space_group_name_H-M   'P 1'
#
loop_
_entity.id
_entity.type
_entity.pdbx_description
1 polymer ?
#
loop_
_entity_poly.entity_id
_entity_poly.type
_entity_poly.pdbx_seq_one_letter_code
_entity_poly.pdbx_strand_id
1 'polypeptide(L)'
;ILLKSKGITPKVSGICVPFETKLKSLYEELTSLYSADEILNKDNSDLKMHQQEACLALLRNVKEHLRSIANTPNINEAKLSILARFLQAVPDLCQTLQKCLILGEDKGSCWHEAKTLLHTESLYCWEKWIDKVINRVKERVPEIIKKPTVYADLLNMIPQWDIIWIEEGGEGENAHKSQLKVPSAPSFPLQSLLHYITTDLCRAHVPRENLMQKLLPHIFNCYDPSSFLCQAELMQYLFDIKYLYAQFIPITNK
;
A
#
# COMPACT_ATOMS: atom_id res chain seq x y z
N ILE A 1 -21.32 5.38 -0.30
CA ILE A 1 -20.47 4.80 0.79
C ILE A 1 -19.25 4.04 0.23
N LEU A 2 -19.34 3.39 -0.95
CA LEU A 2 -18.25 2.61 -1.58
C LEU A 2 -16.97 3.35 -2.03
N LEU A 3 -17.06 4.64 -2.41
CA LEU A 3 -15.89 5.35 -2.95
C LEU A 3 -14.88 5.75 -1.86
N LYS A 4 -15.37 6.09 -0.65
CA LYS A 4 -14.52 6.45 0.48
C LYS A 4 -13.76 5.23 1.03
N SER A 5 -14.39 4.05 1.06
CA SER A 5 -13.74 2.81 1.48
C SER A 5 -12.66 2.34 0.51
N LYS A 6 -12.73 2.75 -0.76
CA LYS A 6 -11.70 2.50 -1.79
C LYS A 6 -10.62 3.59 -1.85
N GLY A 7 -10.63 4.56 -0.92
CA GLY A 7 -9.64 5.65 -0.90
C GLY A 7 -9.77 6.63 -2.09
N ILE A 8 -10.91 6.66 -2.76
CA ILE A 8 -11.13 7.55 -3.92
C ILE A 8 -11.39 8.96 -3.41
N THR A 9 -10.41 9.84 -3.64
CA THR A 9 -10.48 11.26 -3.22
C THR A 9 -11.29 12.10 -4.21
N PRO A 10 -11.82 13.27 -3.80
CA PRO A 10 -12.50 14.20 -4.71
C PRO A 10 -11.65 14.61 -5.92
N LYS A 11 -10.31 14.69 -5.75
CA LYS A 11 -9.38 14.97 -6.85
C LYS A 11 -9.37 13.86 -7.90
N VAL A 12 -9.39 12.60 -7.47
CA VAL A 12 -9.45 11.45 -8.39
C VAL A 12 -10.79 11.40 -9.11
N SER A 13 -11.89 11.60 -8.38
CA SER A 13 -13.23 11.71 -8.97
C SER A 13 -13.31 12.85 -10.00
N GLY A 14 -12.70 14.00 -9.71
CA GLY A 14 -12.62 15.13 -10.63
C GLY A 14 -11.83 14.86 -11.92
N ILE A 15 -10.93 13.86 -11.94
CA ILE A 15 -10.24 13.41 -13.16
C ILE A 15 -11.09 12.40 -13.93
N CYS A 16 -11.81 11.52 -13.22
CA CYS A 16 -12.71 10.55 -13.84
C CYS A 16 -13.90 11.20 -14.54
N VAL A 17 -14.43 12.32 -14.03
CA VAL A 17 -15.61 13.00 -14.61
C VAL A 17 -15.37 13.48 -16.05
N PRO A 18 -14.31 14.24 -16.38
CA PRO A 18 -14.00 14.61 -17.75
C PRO A 18 -13.76 13.41 -18.67
N PHE A 19 -13.12 12.36 -18.16
CA PHE A 19 -12.87 11.13 -18.90
C PHE A 19 -14.18 10.42 -19.27
N GLU A 20 -15.08 10.23 -18.29
CA GLU A 20 -16.40 9.65 -18.51
C GLU A 20 -17.27 10.51 -19.41
N THR A 21 -17.20 11.85 -19.29
CA THR A 21 -17.98 12.76 -20.15
C THR A 21 -17.55 12.63 -21.61
N LYS A 22 -16.24 12.56 -21.88
CA LYS A 22 -15.73 12.34 -23.24
C LYS A 22 -16.10 10.97 -23.78
N LEU A 23 -15.98 9.92 -22.96
CA LEU A 23 -16.41 8.58 -23.34
C LEU A 23 -17.91 8.53 -23.65
N LYS A 24 -18.73 9.21 -22.86
CA LYS A 24 -20.17 9.27 -23.03
C LYS A 24 -20.57 9.98 -24.32
N SER A 25 -19.96 11.13 -24.63
CA SER A 25 -20.16 11.81 -25.93
C SER A 25 -19.85 10.88 -27.09
N LEU A 26 -18.68 10.23 -27.05
CA LEU A 26 -18.27 9.30 -28.10
C LEU A 26 -19.23 8.10 -28.21
N TYR A 27 -19.66 7.55 -27.07
CA TYR A 27 -20.61 6.45 -27.04
C TYR A 27 -21.97 6.84 -27.65
N GLU A 28 -22.49 8.02 -27.31
CA GLU A 28 -23.77 8.51 -27.84
C GLU A 28 -23.70 8.77 -29.35
N GLU A 29 -22.61 9.36 -29.82
CA GLU A 29 -22.35 9.57 -31.26
C GLU A 29 -22.30 8.24 -32.01
N LEU A 30 -21.53 7.26 -31.52
CA LEU A 30 -21.42 5.95 -32.16
C LEU A 30 -22.73 5.16 -32.08
N THR A 31 -23.47 5.28 -30.97
CA THR A 31 -24.75 4.59 -30.80
C THR A 31 -25.80 5.12 -31.78
N SER A 32 -25.74 6.40 -32.12
CA SER A 32 -26.63 7.01 -33.12
C SER A 32 -26.44 6.48 -34.55
N LEU A 33 -25.29 5.84 -34.82
CA LEU A 33 -24.97 5.25 -36.13
C LEU A 33 -25.55 3.83 -36.27
N TYR A 34 -26.00 3.20 -35.18
CA TYR A 34 -26.62 1.87 -35.26
C TYR A 34 -28.05 1.96 -35.80
N SER A 35 -28.37 1.11 -36.77
CA SER A 35 -29.76 0.95 -37.21
C SER A 35 -30.56 0.15 -36.17
N ALA A 36 -31.82 0.52 -35.93
CA ALA A 36 -32.71 -0.16 -34.98
C ALA A 36 -32.96 -1.65 -35.31
N ASP A 37 -32.80 -2.05 -36.58
CA ASP A 37 -32.92 -3.45 -37.01
C ASP A 37 -31.61 -4.22 -36.78
N GLU A 38 -31.48 -4.85 -35.61
CA GLU A 38 -30.30 -5.65 -35.23
C GLU A 38 -30.18 -7.00 -35.96
N ILE A 39 -31.27 -7.48 -36.58
CA ILE A 39 -31.37 -8.86 -37.11
C ILE A 39 -30.79 -9.00 -38.53
N LEU A 40 -30.70 -7.91 -39.31
CA LEU A 40 -30.37 -7.95 -40.73
C LEU A 40 -29.04 -7.27 -41.11
N ASN A 41 -28.43 -6.48 -40.22
CA ASN A 41 -27.25 -5.68 -40.57
C ASN A 41 -25.97 -6.22 -39.93
N LYS A 42 -25.21 -6.99 -40.71
CA LYS A 42 -23.82 -7.38 -40.41
C LYS A 42 -22.92 -6.17 -40.11
N ASP A 43 -23.24 -5.02 -40.71
CA ASP A 43 -22.56 -3.75 -40.46
C ASP A 43 -22.67 -3.30 -38.99
N ASN A 44 -23.76 -3.62 -38.29
CA ASN A 44 -23.91 -3.30 -36.86
C ASN A 44 -22.99 -4.16 -35.98
N SER A 45 -22.75 -5.43 -36.32
CA SER A 45 -21.79 -6.25 -35.57
C SER A 45 -20.36 -5.79 -35.80
N ASP A 46 -20.02 -5.42 -37.03
CA ASP A 46 -18.67 -4.95 -37.37
C ASP A 46 -18.38 -3.59 -36.71
N LEU A 47 -19.36 -2.68 -36.66
CA LEU A 47 -19.25 -1.41 -35.92
C LEU A 47 -19.12 -1.61 -34.40
N LYS A 48 -19.88 -2.54 -33.81
CA LYS A 48 -19.75 -2.88 -32.37
C LYS A 48 -18.36 -3.43 -32.06
N MET A 49 -17.84 -4.35 -32.87
CA MET A 49 -16.47 -4.87 -32.72
C MET A 49 -15.41 -3.77 -32.88
N HIS A 50 -15.56 -2.89 -33.86
CA HIS A 50 -14.64 -1.77 -34.06
C HIS A 50 -14.63 -0.81 -32.85
N GLN A 51 -15.80 -0.51 -32.28
CA GLN A 51 -15.89 0.30 -31.07
C GLN A 51 -15.20 -0.36 -29.87
N GLN A 52 -15.34 -1.68 -29.70
CA GLN A 52 -14.62 -2.42 -28.67
C GLN A 52 -13.09 -2.31 -28.86
N GLU A 53 -12.59 -2.55 -30.08
CA GLU A 53 -11.16 -2.42 -30.40
C GLU A 53 -10.63 -1.01 -30.15
N ALA A 54 -11.38 0.02 -30.54
CA ALA A 54 -11.02 1.41 -30.29
C ALA A 54 -10.93 1.72 -28.78
N CYS A 55 -11.87 1.19 -27.98
CA CYS A 55 -11.83 1.35 -26.53
C CYS A 55 -10.63 0.61 -25.89
N LEU A 56 -10.30 -0.60 -26.37
CA LEU A 56 -9.12 -1.32 -25.93
C LEU A 56 -7.82 -0.58 -26.33
N ALA A 57 -7.77 -0.03 -27.55
CA ALA A 57 -6.65 0.78 -28.00
C ALA A 57 -6.49 2.05 -27.15
N LEU A 58 -7.59 2.72 -26.80
CA LEU A 58 -7.57 3.84 -25.87
C LEU A 58 -6.99 3.43 -24.50
N LEU A 59 -7.40 2.30 -23.95
CA LEU A 59 -6.86 1.81 -22.67
C LEU A 59 -5.37 1.49 -22.75
N ARG A 60 -4.90 0.92 -23.87
CA ARG A 60 -3.46 0.72 -24.13
C ARG A 60 -2.72 2.06 -24.18
N ASN A 61 -3.26 3.07 -24.86
CA ASN A 61 -2.68 4.41 -24.91
C ASN A 61 -2.65 5.09 -23.54
N VAL A 62 -3.73 4.95 -22.76
CA VAL A 62 -3.78 5.44 -21.37
C VAL A 62 -2.72 4.76 -20.52
N LYS A 63 -2.56 3.44 -20.64
CA LYS A 63 -1.47 2.69 -19.98
C LYS A 63 -0.11 3.28 -20.34
N GLU A 64 0.22 3.42 -21.63
CA GLU A 64 1.54 3.91 -22.05
C GLU A 64 1.80 5.34 -21.57
N HIS A 65 0.78 6.20 -21.63
CA HIS A 65 0.86 7.56 -21.10
C HIS A 65 1.10 7.58 -19.58
N LEU A 66 0.35 6.80 -18.81
CA LEU A 66 0.49 6.71 -17.37
C LEU A 66 1.85 6.13 -16.97
N ARG A 67 2.36 5.12 -17.71
CA ARG A 67 3.72 4.60 -17.51
C ARG A 67 4.78 5.65 -17.80
N SER A 68 4.61 6.44 -18.86
CA SER A 68 5.53 7.55 -19.16
C SER A 68 5.59 8.57 -18.01
N ILE A 69 4.42 8.96 -17.48
CA ILE A 69 4.35 9.84 -16.31
C ILE A 69 5.00 9.16 -15.10
N ALA A 70 4.66 7.90 -14.81
CA ALA A 70 5.21 7.16 -13.68
C ALA A 70 6.74 6.93 -13.77
N ASN A 71 7.31 6.95 -14.97
CA ASN A 71 8.75 6.84 -15.23
C ASN A 71 9.46 8.21 -15.28
N THR A 72 8.74 9.32 -15.19
CA THR A 72 9.34 10.65 -15.21
C THR A 72 10.34 10.79 -14.04
N PRO A 73 11.57 11.27 -14.29
CA PRO A 73 12.54 11.49 -13.24
C PRO A 73 11.95 12.47 -12.21
N ASN A 74 12.16 12.20 -10.92
CA ASN A 74 11.65 13.00 -9.81
C ASN A 74 10.11 13.06 -9.66
N ILE A 75 9.37 12.10 -10.20
CA ILE A 75 7.95 11.96 -9.82
C ILE A 75 7.82 11.82 -8.30
N ASN A 76 6.89 12.56 -7.70
CA ASN A 76 6.65 12.51 -6.25
C ASN A 76 5.63 11.42 -5.89
N GLU A 77 5.63 11.02 -4.62
CA GLU A 77 4.73 10.01 -4.08
C GLU A 77 3.25 10.36 -4.26
N ALA A 78 2.88 11.63 -4.10
CA ALA A 78 1.50 12.09 -4.25
C ALA A 78 0.98 11.86 -5.67
N LYS A 79 1.79 12.16 -6.70
CA LYS A 79 1.45 11.90 -8.11
C LYS A 79 1.28 10.42 -8.38
N LEU A 80 2.23 9.57 -7.95
CA LEU A 80 2.11 8.11 -8.09
C LEU A 80 0.83 7.56 -7.45
N SER A 81 0.50 8.05 -6.26
CA SER A 81 -0.72 7.66 -5.54
C SER A 81 -2.00 8.11 -6.27
N ILE A 82 -2.00 9.29 -6.91
CA ILE A 82 -3.12 9.75 -7.74
C ILE A 82 -3.29 8.87 -8.98
N LEU A 83 -2.20 8.54 -9.68
CA LEU A 83 -2.24 7.68 -10.87
C LEU A 83 -2.78 6.29 -10.54
N ALA A 84 -2.28 5.68 -9.47
CA ALA A 84 -2.73 4.37 -9.01
C ALA A 84 -4.23 4.37 -8.68
N ARG A 85 -4.71 5.39 -7.96
CA ARG A 85 -6.12 5.50 -7.59
C ARG A 85 -7.03 5.83 -8.75
N PHE A 86 -6.57 6.64 -9.70
CA PHE A 86 -7.30 6.88 -10.94
C PHE A 86 -7.59 5.55 -11.64
N LEU A 87 -6.55 4.73 -11.84
CA LEU A 87 -6.69 3.40 -12.44
C LEU A 87 -7.64 2.48 -11.68
N GLN A 88 -7.62 2.50 -10.35
CA GLN A 88 -8.57 1.75 -9.51
C GLN A 88 -10.00 2.28 -9.59
N ALA A 89 -10.18 3.59 -9.82
CA ALA A 89 -11.48 4.24 -9.83
C ALA A 89 -12.18 4.15 -11.19
N VAL A 90 -11.44 4.05 -12.30
CA VAL A 90 -12.02 3.96 -13.66
C VAL A 90 -13.09 2.87 -13.77
N PRO A 91 -12.88 1.62 -13.28
CA PRO A 91 -13.89 0.57 -13.39
C PRO A 91 -15.22 0.87 -12.66
N ASP A 92 -15.17 1.65 -11.58
CA ASP A 92 -16.35 1.96 -10.77
C ASP A 92 -17.04 3.26 -11.21
N LEU A 93 -16.26 4.25 -11.67
CA LEU A 93 -16.75 5.59 -11.99
C LEU A 93 -17.04 5.80 -13.47
N CYS A 94 -16.46 4.99 -14.36
CA CYS A 94 -16.57 5.17 -15.80
C CYS A 94 -17.42 4.04 -16.41
N GLN A 95 -18.73 4.05 -16.13
CA GLN A 95 -19.64 2.97 -16.56
C GLN A 95 -19.81 2.92 -18.07
N THR A 96 -19.62 4.03 -18.77
CA THR A 96 -19.67 4.06 -20.24
C THR A 96 -18.57 3.19 -20.84
N LEU A 97 -17.38 3.16 -20.24
CA LEU A 97 -16.30 2.26 -20.68
C LEU A 97 -16.74 0.79 -20.62
N GLN A 98 -17.40 0.39 -19.54
CA GLN A 98 -17.95 -0.96 -19.41
C GLN A 98 -18.98 -1.24 -20.50
N LYS A 99 -19.89 -0.31 -20.77
CA LYS A 99 -20.90 -0.45 -21.83
C LYS A 99 -20.22 -0.68 -23.18
N CYS A 100 -19.26 0.17 -23.56
CA CYS A 100 -18.52 0.05 -24.82
C CYS A 100 -17.84 -1.31 -24.99
N LEU A 101 -17.31 -1.88 -23.91
CA LEU A 101 -16.53 -3.12 -23.96
C LEU A 101 -17.39 -4.39 -23.91
N ILE A 102 -18.66 -4.31 -23.52
CA ILE A 102 -19.59 -5.45 -23.51
C ILE A 102 -20.41 -5.52 -24.81
N LEU A 103 -20.37 -4.48 -25.66
CA LEU A 103 -21.10 -4.44 -26.93
C LEU A 103 -20.70 -5.60 -27.87
N GLY A 104 -21.55 -6.60 -28.02
CA GLY A 104 -21.32 -7.70 -28.98
C GLY A 104 -20.66 -8.96 -28.40
N GLU A 105 -20.42 -9.01 -27.09
CA GLU A 105 -19.99 -10.24 -26.41
C GLU A 105 -21.07 -10.77 -25.45
N ASP A 106 -21.41 -12.06 -25.54
CA ASP A 106 -22.30 -12.73 -24.58
C ASP A 106 -21.68 -12.92 -23.18
N LYS A 107 -20.35 -12.78 -23.05
CA LYS A 107 -19.60 -13.20 -21.85
C LYS A 107 -18.75 -12.11 -21.17
N GLY A 108 -18.65 -10.90 -21.73
CA GLY A 108 -17.93 -9.77 -21.14
C GLY A 108 -16.43 -10.00 -20.90
N SER A 109 -15.76 -10.78 -21.76
CA SER A 109 -14.32 -11.03 -21.72
C SER A 109 -13.51 -9.75 -21.86
N CYS A 110 -13.87 -8.88 -22.81
CA CYS A 110 -13.15 -7.63 -23.06
C CYS A 110 -13.18 -6.69 -21.83
N TRP A 111 -14.30 -6.65 -21.10
CA TRP A 111 -14.38 -5.89 -19.86
C TRP A 111 -13.52 -6.48 -18.75
N HIS A 112 -13.45 -7.80 -18.65
CA HIS A 112 -12.57 -8.46 -17.69
C HIS A 112 -11.10 -8.14 -17.99
N GLU A 113 -10.68 -8.24 -19.24
CA GLU A 113 -9.32 -7.88 -19.68
C GLU A 113 -8.98 -6.42 -19.36
N ALA A 114 -9.89 -5.48 -19.64
CA ALA A 114 -9.73 -4.07 -19.31
C ALA A 114 -9.55 -3.84 -17.81
N LYS A 115 -10.35 -4.50 -16.97
CA LYS A 115 -10.21 -4.41 -15.50
C LYS A 115 -8.86 -4.95 -15.03
N THR A 116 -8.44 -6.09 -15.56
CA THR A 116 -7.14 -6.70 -15.23
C THR A 116 -5.98 -5.80 -15.65
N LEU A 117 -6.07 -5.18 -16.83
CA LEU A 117 -5.09 -4.20 -17.30
C LEU A 117 -4.99 -3.00 -16.35
N LEU A 118 -6.13 -2.36 -16.05
CA LEU A 118 -6.19 -1.21 -15.15
C LEU A 118 -5.66 -1.55 -13.75
N HIS A 119 -6.00 -2.73 -13.24
CA HIS A 119 -5.51 -3.22 -11.94
C HIS A 119 -3.99 -3.43 -11.95
N THR A 120 -3.46 -4.08 -12.99
CA THR A 120 -2.02 -4.33 -13.13
C THR A 120 -1.23 -3.02 -13.18
N GLU A 121 -1.70 -2.03 -13.95
CA GLU A 121 -1.05 -0.72 -14.03
C GLU A 121 -1.18 0.08 -12.72
N SER A 122 -2.25 -0.13 -11.96
CA SER A 122 -2.38 0.43 -10.62
C SER A 122 -1.33 -0.15 -9.67
N LEU A 123 -1.13 -1.47 -9.69
CA LEU A 123 -0.12 -2.14 -8.87
C LEU A 123 1.29 -1.64 -9.22
N TYR A 124 1.59 -1.48 -10.51
CA TYR A 124 2.86 -0.89 -10.96
C TYR A 124 3.12 0.50 -10.36
N CYS A 125 2.10 1.37 -10.34
CA CYS A 125 2.22 2.69 -9.70
C CYS A 125 2.45 2.58 -8.19
N TRP A 126 1.82 1.61 -7.52
CA TRP A 126 2.03 1.36 -6.10
C TRP A 126 3.40 0.79 -5.77
N GLU A 127 3.95 -0.10 -6.60
CA GLU A 127 5.32 -0.61 -6.43
C GLU A 127 6.35 0.52 -6.46
N LYS A 128 6.23 1.44 -7.42
CA LYS A 128 7.07 2.64 -7.48
C LYS A 128 6.89 3.56 -6.29
N TRP A 129 5.66 3.69 -5.81
CA TRP A 129 5.37 4.47 -4.62
C TRP A 129 6.06 3.84 -3.40
N ILE A 130 5.96 2.52 -3.23
CA ILE A 130 6.62 1.76 -2.18
C ILE A 130 8.14 1.98 -2.22
N ASP A 131 8.76 1.86 -3.40
CA ASP A 131 10.21 2.03 -3.53
C ASP A 131 10.66 3.46 -3.15
N LYS A 132 9.87 4.49 -3.48
CA LYS A 132 10.16 5.87 -3.03
C LYS A 132 10.03 6.04 -1.53
N VAL A 133 8.97 5.49 -0.93
CA VAL A 133 8.76 5.55 0.51
C VAL A 133 9.90 4.82 1.23
N ILE A 134 10.31 3.64 0.75
CA ILE A 134 11.46 2.91 1.32
C ILE A 134 12.72 3.76 1.23
N ASN A 135 12.99 4.38 0.07
CA ASN A 135 14.16 5.22 -0.09
C ASN A 135 14.16 6.45 0.83
N ARG A 136 13.01 7.04 1.12
CA ARG A 136 12.90 8.12 2.10
C ARG A 136 13.03 7.61 3.54
N VAL A 137 12.36 6.50 3.86
CA VAL A 137 12.31 5.96 5.23
C VAL A 137 13.69 5.44 5.61
N LYS A 138 14.39 4.70 4.74
CA LYS A 138 15.73 4.15 5.01
C LYS A 138 16.74 5.23 5.43
N GLU A 139 16.60 6.45 4.90
CA GLU A 139 17.46 7.58 5.24
C GLU A 139 17.15 8.12 6.64
N ARG A 140 15.89 8.03 7.07
CA ARG A 140 15.44 8.46 8.41
C ARG A 140 15.57 7.39 9.49
N VAL A 141 15.61 6.10 9.15
CA VAL A 141 15.67 5.02 10.16
C VAL A 141 16.85 5.23 11.13
N PRO A 142 18.09 5.53 10.69
CA PRO A 142 19.22 5.72 11.60
C PRO A 142 19.10 6.98 12.48
N GLU A 143 18.35 7.98 12.01
CA GLU A 143 18.09 9.21 12.78
C GLU A 143 17.08 8.96 13.91
N ILE A 144 16.09 8.11 13.65
CA ILE A 144 15.03 7.79 14.60
C ILE A 144 15.50 6.72 15.58
N ILE A 145 16.02 5.59 15.09
CA ILE A 145 16.58 4.49 15.89
C ILE A 145 18.08 4.78 16.11
N LYS A 146 18.33 5.86 16.83
CA LYS A 146 19.70 6.26 17.16
C LYS A 146 20.23 5.40 18.30
N LYS A 147 21.43 4.87 18.12
CA LYS A 147 22.16 4.16 19.18
C LYS A 147 22.46 5.12 20.35
N PRO A 148 22.09 4.77 21.60
CA PRO A 148 22.49 5.50 22.80
C PRO A 148 24.02 5.60 22.89
N THR A 149 24.53 6.81 23.07
CA THR A 149 25.97 7.03 23.34
C THR A 149 26.22 7.42 24.79
N VAL A 150 25.19 7.93 25.48
CA VAL A 150 25.24 8.27 26.90
C VAL A 150 24.02 7.73 27.65
N TYR A 151 24.14 7.54 28.96
CA TYR A 151 23.04 7.02 29.80
C TYR A 151 21.76 7.87 29.73
N ALA A 152 21.89 9.18 29.49
CA ALA A 152 20.72 10.06 29.34
C ALA A 152 19.86 9.69 28.12
N ASP A 153 20.46 9.14 27.06
CA ASP A 153 19.73 8.71 25.86
C ASP A 153 18.79 7.53 26.17
N LEU A 154 19.13 6.69 27.16
CA LEU A 154 18.34 5.54 27.56
C LEU A 154 16.98 5.93 28.12
N LEU A 155 16.84 7.15 28.68
CA LEU A 155 15.56 7.67 29.16
C LEU A 155 14.52 7.77 28.04
N ASN A 156 14.98 8.03 26.81
CA ASN A 156 14.12 8.08 25.63
C ASN A 156 13.89 6.70 25.01
N MET A 157 14.56 5.66 25.48
CA MET A 157 14.51 4.32 24.88
C MET A 157 13.64 3.34 25.66
N ILE A 158 13.42 3.57 26.96
CA ILE A 158 12.79 2.66 27.91
C ILE A 158 11.38 3.19 28.25
N PRO A 159 10.34 2.90 27.44
CA PRO A 159 9.02 3.49 27.63
C PRO A 159 8.24 2.87 28.78
N GLN A 160 8.32 1.54 28.94
CA GLN A 160 7.50 0.84 29.91
C GLN A 160 8.12 -0.52 30.27
N TRP A 161 8.39 -0.70 31.56
CA TRP A 161 8.99 -1.91 32.11
C TRP A 161 8.11 -2.43 33.24
N ASP A 162 7.68 -3.68 33.11
CA ASP A 162 6.87 -4.36 34.11
C ASP A 162 7.77 -5.09 35.10
N ILE A 163 7.31 -5.24 36.34
CA ILE A 163 8.00 -5.99 37.39
C ILE A 163 7.34 -7.37 37.49
N ILE A 164 8.11 -8.41 37.21
CA ILE A 164 7.73 -9.80 37.41
C ILE A 164 8.35 -10.28 38.71
N TRP A 165 7.52 -10.88 39.57
CA TRP A 165 7.97 -11.53 40.79
C TRP A 165 8.22 -13.01 40.49
N ILE A 166 9.43 -13.48 40.79
CA ILE A 166 9.79 -14.89 40.69
C ILE A 166 9.95 -15.39 42.12
N GLU A 167 9.14 -16.38 42.48
CA GLU A 167 9.24 -17.07 43.77
C GLU A 167 10.05 -18.35 43.55
N GLU A 168 11.30 -18.38 44.04
CA GLU A 168 12.14 -19.57 44.00
C GLU A 168 12.14 -20.24 45.38
N GLY A 169 11.49 -21.42 45.46
CA GLY A 169 11.62 -22.39 46.56
C GLY A 169 10.55 -22.34 47.66
N GLY A 170 9.85 -23.48 47.86
CA GLY A 170 9.17 -23.92 49.10
C GLY A 170 7.84 -23.26 49.49
N GLU A 171 6.84 -24.06 49.88
CA GLU A 171 5.63 -23.56 50.55
C GLU A 171 5.98 -23.02 51.96
N GLY A 172 5.97 -21.70 52.14
CA GLY A 172 6.13 -21.06 53.46
C GLY A 172 6.79 -19.67 53.45
N GLU A 173 7.11 -19.15 54.64
CA GLU A 173 7.69 -17.80 54.87
C GLU A 173 9.15 -17.63 54.37
N ASN A 174 9.81 -18.71 53.94
CA ASN A 174 11.19 -18.68 53.41
C ASN A 174 11.26 -18.61 51.87
N ALA A 175 10.14 -18.39 51.19
CA ALA A 175 10.11 -18.25 49.73
C ALA A 175 10.94 -17.04 49.29
N HIS A 176 12.02 -17.29 48.54
CA HIS A 176 12.90 -16.24 48.04
C HIS A 176 12.19 -15.52 46.88
N LYS A 177 11.71 -14.30 47.12
CA LYS A 177 11.04 -13.48 46.10
C LYS A 177 12.08 -12.60 45.41
N SER A 178 12.37 -12.89 44.14
CA SER A 178 13.19 -12.02 43.30
C SER A 178 12.30 -11.16 42.38
N GLN A 179 12.76 -9.95 42.08
CA GLN A 179 12.09 -9.03 41.18
C GLN A 179 12.88 -8.94 39.88
N LEU A 180 12.23 -9.27 38.76
CA LEU A 180 12.76 -9.10 37.42
C LEU A 180 12.01 -7.98 36.72
N LYS A 181 12.72 -6.96 36.23
CA LYS A 181 12.11 -5.94 35.37
C LYS A 181 12.26 -6.36 33.91
N VAL A 182 11.17 -6.33 33.15
CA VAL A 182 11.17 -6.68 31.72
C VAL A 182 10.47 -5.60 30.89
N PRO A 183 10.91 -5.33 29.65
CA PRO A 183 10.16 -4.49 28.73
C PRO A 183 8.77 -5.07 28.46
N SER A 184 7.74 -4.23 28.51
CA SER A 184 6.37 -4.60 28.18
C SER A 184 5.85 -3.93 26.90
N ALA A 185 6.62 -3.00 26.34
CA ALA A 185 6.30 -2.30 25.09
C ALA A 185 7.56 -2.08 24.22
N PRO A 186 7.39 -1.89 22.89
CA PRO A 186 8.48 -1.49 22.01
C PRO A 186 9.06 -0.15 22.44
N SER A 187 10.33 0.13 22.17
CA SER A 187 10.99 1.40 22.53
C SER A 187 10.29 2.62 21.90
N PHE A 188 10.39 3.80 22.50
CA PHE A 188 9.83 5.02 21.88
C PHE A 188 10.37 5.31 20.48
N PRO A 189 11.68 5.12 20.17
CA PRO A 189 12.20 5.23 18.81
C PRO A 189 11.47 4.31 17.84
N LEU A 190 11.27 3.05 18.21
CA LEU A 190 10.57 2.10 17.37
C LEU A 190 9.09 2.47 17.22
N GLN A 191 8.40 2.84 18.30
CA GLN A 191 7.01 3.29 18.23
C GLN A 191 6.86 4.52 17.32
N SER A 192 7.78 5.49 17.41
CA SER A 192 7.79 6.69 16.59
C SER A 192 7.98 6.37 15.11
N LEU A 193 8.91 5.45 14.80
CA LEU A 193 9.12 4.97 13.44
C LEU A 193 7.88 4.24 12.89
N LEU A 194 7.29 3.34 13.68
CA LEU A 194 6.10 2.60 13.30
C LEU A 194 4.90 3.52 13.08
N HIS A 195 4.75 4.55 13.91
CA HIS A 195 3.72 5.57 13.75
C HIS A 195 3.92 6.37 12.46
N TYR A 196 5.16 6.77 12.16
CA TYR A 196 5.52 7.47 10.93
C TYR A 196 5.17 6.64 9.69
N ILE A 197 5.60 5.37 9.65
CA ILE A 197 5.29 4.45 8.54
C ILE A 197 3.78 4.20 8.42
N THR A 198 3.09 3.99 9.54
CA THR A 198 1.65 3.73 9.56
C THR A 198 0.87 4.93 9.03
N THR A 199 1.30 6.15 9.37
CA THR A 199 0.67 7.38 8.85
C THR A 199 0.77 7.45 7.32
N ASP A 200 1.92 7.09 6.74
CA ASP A 200 2.10 7.04 5.28
C ASP A 200 1.22 5.96 4.64
N LEU A 201 1.17 4.77 5.23
CA LEU A 201 0.31 3.67 4.78
C LEU A 201 -1.17 4.04 4.84
N CYS A 202 -1.63 4.68 5.92
CA CYS A 202 -3.00 5.15 6.05
C CYS A 202 -3.35 6.19 4.98
N ARG A 203 -2.42 7.09 4.63
CA ARG A 203 -2.62 8.05 3.54
C ARG A 203 -2.65 7.40 2.17
N ALA A 204 -1.94 6.29 1.99
CA ALA A 204 -1.83 5.59 0.70
C ALA A 204 -2.92 4.51 0.51
N HIS A 205 -3.45 3.92 1.58
CA HIS A 205 -4.34 2.76 1.55
C HIS A 205 -3.71 1.56 0.80
N VAL A 206 -2.40 1.34 0.97
CA VAL A 206 -1.61 0.27 0.32
C VAL A 206 -1.41 -0.91 1.29
N PRO A 207 -1.30 -2.16 0.79
CA PRO A 207 -1.00 -3.31 1.65
C PRO A 207 0.28 -3.11 2.47
N ARG A 208 0.15 -3.26 3.80
CA ARG A 208 1.22 -3.05 4.79
C ARG A 208 2.37 -4.05 4.64
N GLU A 209 2.06 -5.28 4.27
CA GLU A 209 2.99 -6.41 4.29
C GLU A 209 4.17 -6.20 3.35
N ASN A 210 3.92 -5.84 2.10
CA ASN A 210 4.97 -5.64 1.09
C ASN A 210 5.94 -4.52 1.46
N LEU A 211 5.44 -3.43 2.04
CA LEU A 211 6.29 -2.31 2.48
C LEU A 211 7.17 -2.74 3.67
N MET A 212 6.56 -3.37 4.68
CA MET A 212 7.26 -3.75 5.90
C MET A 212 8.33 -4.80 5.65
N GLN A 213 8.07 -5.82 4.80
CA GLN A 213 9.07 -6.82 4.45
C GLN A 213 10.35 -6.21 3.85
N LYS A 214 10.21 -5.17 3.02
CA LYS A 214 11.37 -4.46 2.44
C LYS A 214 12.05 -3.52 3.45
N LEU A 215 11.32 -2.97 4.42
CA LEU A 215 11.87 -2.04 5.43
C LEU A 215 12.57 -2.74 6.59
N LEU A 216 12.12 -3.93 7.00
CA LEU A 216 12.63 -4.65 8.16
C LEU A 216 14.17 -4.83 8.15
N PRO A 217 14.83 -5.21 7.04
CA PRO A 217 16.29 -5.33 7.02
C PRO A 217 16.99 -4.02 7.38
N HIS A 218 16.47 -2.88 6.93
CA HIS A 218 17.05 -1.56 7.25
C HIS A 218 16.86 -1.19 8.72
N ILE A 219 15.72 -1.58 9.31
CA ILE A 219 15.44 -1.38 10.73
C ILE A 219 16.36 -2.27 11.58
N PHE A 220 16.50 -3.55 11.24
CA PHE A 220 17.36 -4.48 11.96
C PHE A 220 18.83 -4.07 11.94
N ASN A 221 19.32 -3.50 10.84
CA ASN A 221 20.69 -2.99 10.76
C ASN A 221 21.01 -1.86 11.74
N CYS A 222 20.00 -1.21 12.34
CA CYS A 222 20.21 -0.17 13.35
C CYS A 222 20.41 -0.74 14.76
N TYR A 223 20.04 -2.01 14.99
CA TYR A 223 20.23 -2.69 16.27
C TYR A 223 21.57 -3.44 16.26
N ASP A 224 22.65 -2.74 16.60
CA ASP A 224 23.99 -3.32 16.72
C ASP A 224 24.17 -4.05 18.07
N PRO A 225 24.39 -5.37 18.09
CA PRO A 225 24.58 -6.12 19.33
C PRO A 225 26.00 -6.00 19.92
N SER A 226 26.94 -5.37 19.21
CA SER A 226 28.37 -5.43 19.54
C SER A 226 28.76 -4.58 20.75
N SER A 227 27.98 -3.54 21.07
CA SER A 227 28.23 -2.69 22.23
C SER A 227 26.96 -2.03 22.74
N PHE A 228 26.76 -2.08 24.05
CA PHE A 228 25.63 -1.53 24.78
C PHE A 228 26.12 -0.87 26.07
N LEU A 229 25.44 0.17 26.51
CA LEU A 229 25.74 0.90 27.75
C LEU A 229 25.36 0.08 28.98
N CYS A 230 24.27 -0.69 28.89
CA CYS A 230 23.78 -1.51 30.00
C CYS A 230 22.93 -2.68 29.52
N GLN A 231 22.66 -3.63 30.43
CA GLN A 231 21.78 -4.77 30.15
C GLN A 231 20.35 -4.34 29.77
N ALA A 232 19.87 -3.21 30.31
CA ALA A 232 18.52 -2.74 30.02
C ALA A 232 18.35 -2.33 28.55
N GLU A 233 19.36 -1.69 27.96
CA GLU A 233 19.41 -1.39 26.52
C GLU A 233 19.29 -2.66 25.68
N LEU A 234 20.09 -3.68 26.00
CA LEU A 234 20.10 -4.95 25.28
C LEU A 234 18.74 -5.68 25.37
N MET A 235 18.11 -5.70 26.55
CA MET A 235 16.79 -6.31 26.73
C MET A 235 15.72 -5.58 25.92
N GLN A 236 15.76 -4.26 25.86
CA GLN A 236 14.83 -3.47 25.08
C GLN A 236 15.04 -3.67 23.57
N TYR A 237 16.28 -3.70 23.08
CA TYR A 237 16.58 -4.06 21.68
C TYR A 237 16.07 -5.46 21.33
N LEU A 238 16.28 -6.44 22.21
CA LEU A 238 15.77 -7.79 22.01
C LEU A 238 14.24 -7.80 21.93
N PHE A 239 13.56 -7.03 22.79
CA PHE A 239 12.11 -6.89 22.75
C PHE A 239 11.64 -6.27 21.43
N ASP A 240 12.26 -5.16 21.00
CA ASP A 240 11.95 -4.45 19.76
C ASP A 240 12.07 -5.36 18.53
N ILE A 241 13.17 -6.12 18.45
CA ILE A 241 13.39 -7.10 17.40
C ILE A 241 12.31 -8.18 17.45
N LYS A 242 12.05 -8.80 18.61
CA LYS A 242 11.02 -9.83 18.75
C LYS A 242 9.63 -9.33 18.39
N TYR A 243 9.30 -8.10 18.78
CA TYR A 243 8.04 -7.45 18.43
C TYR A 243 7.90 -7.29 16.91
N LEU A 244 8.95 -6.81 16.23
CA LEU A 244 8.97 -6.69 14.78
C LEU A 244 8.82 -8.04 14.08
N TYR A 245 9.51 -9.08 14.56
CA TYR A 245 9.36 -10.44 14.05
C TYR A 245 7.91 -10.93 14.20
N ALA A 246 7.35 -10.86 15.41
CA ALA A 246 6.00 -11.34 15.69
C ALA A 246 4.92 -10.60 14.89
N GLN A 247 5.11 -9.30 14.64
CA GLN A 247 4.10 -8.46 14.00
C GLN A 247 4.13 -8.52 12.47
N PHE A 248 5.29 -8.78 11.86
CA PHE A 248 5.50 -8.58 10.42
C PHE A 248 6.09 -9.77 9.67
N ILE A 249 6.63 -10.75 10.38
CA ILE A 249 7.16 -11.96 9.77
C ILE A 249 6.15 -13.07 10.08
N PRO A 250 5.40 -13.56 9.07
CA PRO A 250 4.48 -14.66 9.29
C PRO A 250 5.25 -15.84 9.87
N ILE A 251 4.75 -16.41 10.96
CA ILE A 251 5.24 -17.68 11.47
C ILE A 251 4.82 -18.73 10.44
N THR A 252 5.67 -18.98 9.45
CA THR A 252 5.56 -20.19 8.64
C THR A 252 5.83 -21.33 9.60
N ASN A 253 4.77 -21.93 10.15
CA ASN A 253 4.86 -23.23 10.80
C ASN A 253 5.48 -24.19 9.78
N LYS A 254 6.75 -24.52 9.99
CA LYS A 254 7.38 -25.70 9.39
C LYS A 254 6.96 -26.92 10.18
#